data_AF-A0AAJ0D5Y3-F1
#
_entry.id   AF-A0AAJ0D5Y3-F1
#
_cell.length_a   1.000
_cell.length_b   1.000
_cell.length_c   1.000
_cell.angle_alpha   90.00
_cell.angle_beta   90.00
_cell.angle_gamma   90.00
#
_symmetry.space_group_name_H-M   'P 1'
#
loop_
_entity.id
_entity.type
_entity.pdbx_description
1 polymer ?
#
loop_
_entity_poly.entity_id
_entity_poly.type
_entity_poly.pdbx_seq_one_letter_code
_entity_poly.pdbx_strand_id
1 'polypeptide(L)'
;MLVDLGEDPERDGLRKTPERASRAWQFFTRGYTMSVEAIVGDAIFDIDHNDMVLTRDIDISSLCEHHLLPFFGKAHIAYAPNGLCHGELEEPMNSFAKL
;
A
#
# COMPACT_ATOMS: atom_id res chain seq x y z
N MET A 1 -13.51 -12.05 18.89
CA MET A 1 -12.16 -12.46 18.46
C MET A 1 -11.28 -12.86 19.64
N LEU A 2 -10.82 -11.94 20.51
CA LEU A 2 -9.88 -12.31 21.60
C LEU A 2 -10.44 -13.39 22.52
N VAL A 3 -11.67 -13.20 23.03
CA VAL A 3 -12.36 -14.20 23.86
C VAL A 3 -12.53 -15.54 23.13
N ASP A 4 -12.86 -15.50 21.83
CA ASP A 4 -13.05 -16.71 21.01
C ASP A 4 -11.74 -17.50 20.81
N LEU A 5 -10.59 -16.82 20.93
CA LEU A 5 -9.25 -17.44 20.91
C LEU A 5 -8.80 -17.92 22.30
N GLY A 6 -9.65 -17.79 23.33
CA GLY A 6 -9.32 -18.17 24.71
C GLY A 6 -8.52 -17.13 25.48
N GLU A 7 -8.40 -15.91 24.95
CA GLU A 7 -7.59 -14.85 25.53
C GLU A 7 -8.39 -13.96 26.50
N ASP A 8 -7.87 -13.73 27.72
CA ASP A 8 -8.35 -12.68 28.65
C ASP A 8 -8.11 -11.25 28.09
N PRO A 9 -9.16 -10.50 27.69
CA PRO A 9 -9.02 -9.14 27.16
C PRO A 9 -8.62 -8.09 28.20
N GLU A 10 -8.81 -8.38 29.50
CA GLU A 10 -8.52 -7.45 30.59
C GLU A 10 -7.06 -7.44 31.01
N ARG A 11 -6.25 -8.37 30.50
CA ARG A 11 -4.80 -8.35 30.72
C ARG A 11 -4.20 -7.04 30.18
N ASP A 12 -3.21 -6.52 30.86
CA ASP A 12 -2.61 -5.22 30.55
C ASP A 12 -2.17 -5.08 29.08
N GLY A 13 -1.58 -6.13 28.50
CA GLY A 13 -1.16 -6.15 27.10
C GLY A 13 -2.29 -6.13 26.06
N LEU A 14 -3.50 -6.58 26.40
CA LEU A 14 -4.62 -6.70 25.44
C LEU A 14 -5.68 -5.63 25.53
N ARG A 15 -5.75 -4.85 26.61
CA ARG A 15 -6.77 -3.79 26.78
C ARG A 15 -6.88 -2.84 25.58
N LYS A 16 -5.75 -2.52 24.95
CA LYS A 16 -5.69 -1.66 23.76
C LYS A 16 -5.55 -2.43 22.44
N THR A 17 -5.51 -3.77 22.45
CA THR A 17 -5.40 -4.58 21.23
C THR A 17 -6.55 -4.35 20.26
N PRO A 18 -7.84 -4.30 20.67
CA PRO A 18 -8.93 -4.05 19.73
C PRO A 18 -8.78 -2.73 18.98
N GLU A 19 -8.37 -1.67 19.68
CA GLU A 19 -8.14 -0.35 19.09
C GLU A 19 -6.94 -0.35 18.13
N ARG A 20 -5.82 -0.98 18.52
CA ARG A 20 -4.63 -1.14 17.66
C ARG A 20 -4.93 -1.99 16.42
N ALA A 21 -5.68 -3.08 16.58
CA ALA A 21 -6.07 -3.95 15.48
C ALA A 21 -6.95 -3.18 14.49
N SER A 22 -7.96 -2.44 14.97
CA SER A 22 -8.81 -1.59 14.13
C SER A 22 -7.99 -0.57 13.32
N ARG A 23 -7.06 0.15 13.96
CA ARG A 23 -6.16 1.08 13.27
C ARG A 23 -5.27 0.39 12.24
N ALA A 24 -4.75 -0.80 12.55
CA ALA A 24 -3.93 -1.56 11.61
C ALA A 24 -4.75 -1.96 10.37
N TRP A 25 -5.97 -2.44 10.57
CA TRP A 25 -6.90 -2.76 9.48
C TRP A 25 -7.22 -1.54 8.61
N GLN A 26 -7.54 -0.40 9.22
CA GLN A 26 -7.75 0.86 8.49
C GLN A 26 -6.53 1.27 7.66
N PHE A 27 -5.32 1.06 8.18
CA PHE A 27 -4.10 1.34 7.43
C PHE A 27 -3.90 0.38 6.27
N PHE A 28 -4.10 -0.93 6.48
CA PHE A 28 -3.90 -1.93 5.45
C PHE A 28 -4.91 -1.83 4.32
N THR A 29 -6.11 -1.32 4.57
CA THR A 29 -7.19 -1.20 3.55
C THR A 29 -7.45 0.24 3.11
N ARG A 30 -6.58 1.19 3.48
CA ARG A 30 -6.78 2.63 3.17
C ARG A 30 -6.88 2.90 1.67
N GLY A 31 -6.28 2.04 0.84
CA GLY A 31 -6.25 2.17 -0.62
C GLY A 31 -7.64 2.28 -1.26
N TYR A 32 -8.66 1.63 -0.68
CA TYR A 32 -10.05 1.74 -1.17
C TYR A 32 -10.63 3.15 -1.12
N THR A 33 -10.10 4.01 -0.25
CA THR A 33 -10.61 5.37 -0.04
C THR A 33 -9.71 6.44 -0.64
N MET A 34 -8.60 6.03 -1.27
CA MET A 34 -7.66 6.95 -1.91
C MET A 34 -8.03 7.16 -3.39
N SER A 35 -7.75 8.34 -3.91
CA SER A 35 -7.87 8.66 -5.34
C SER A 35 -6.48 8.60 -5.98
N VAL A 36 -6.37 7.94 -7.13
CA VAL A 36 -5.13 7.88 -7.90
C VAL A 36 -4.67 9.27 -8.28
N GLU A 37 -5.59 10.14 -8.69
CA GLU A 37 -5.32 11.54 -9.04
C GLU A 37 -4.73 12.31 -7.85
N ALA A 38 -5.27 12.10 -6.65
CA ALA A 38 -4.77 12.74 -5.44
C ALA A 38 -3.39 12.23 -5.00
N ILE A 39 -3.06 10.96 -5.29
CA ILE A 39 -1.77 10.36 -4.94
C ILE A 39 -0.68 10.74 -5.94
N VAL A 40 -1.01 10.72 -7.23
CA VAL A 40 -0.12 11.11 -8.33
C VAL A 40 0.20 12.61 -8.25
N GLY A 41 -0.80 13.44 -7.95
CA GLY A 41 -0.64 14.88 -7.82
C GLY A 41 0.02 15.50 -9.06
N ASP A 42 0.98 16.40 -8.82
CA ASP A 42 1.73 17.11 -9.86
C ASP A 42 3.07 16.43 -10.21
N ALA A 43 3.26 15.16 -9.83
CA ALA A 43 4.52 14.42 -10.05
C ALA A 43 4.72 13.95 -11.51
N ILE A 44 4.19 14.72 -12.48
CA ILE A 44 4.26 14.46 -13.91
C ILE A 44 5.04 15.60 -14.56
N PHE A 45 6.05 15.27 -15.36
CA PHE A 45 6.90 16.25 -16.04
C PHE A 45 7.14 15.86 -17.50
N ASP A 46 7.39 16.88 -18.31
CA ASP A 46 7.70 16.71 -19.73
C ASP A 46 9.08 16.10 -19.93
N ILE A 47 9.19 15.16 -20.88
CA ILE A 47 10.46 14.59 -21.33
C ILE A 47 10.53 14.57 -22.86
N ASP A 48 11.74 14.77 -23.40
CA ASP A 48 11.98 14.91 -24.85
C ASP A 48 12.47 13.62 -25.52
N HIS A 49 12.53 12.51 -24.78
CA HIS A 49 12.92 11.19 -25.28
C HIS A 49 11.88 10.13 -24.96
N ASN A 50 11.84 9.07 -25.79
CA ASN A 50 10.92 7.94 -25.62
C ASN A 50 11.62 6.68 -25.07
N ASP A 51 12.80 6.84 -24.47
CA ASP A 51 13.51 5.76 -23.82
C ASP A 51 12.70 5.17 -22.66
N MET A 52 12.82 3.87 -22.45
CA MET A 52 12.11 3.16 -21.39
C MET A 52 12.50 3.71 -20.02
N VAL A 53 11.49 4.08 -19.23
CA VAL A 53 11.64 4.41 -17.82
C VAL A 53 11.43 3.14 -17.01
N LEU A 54 12.39 2.83 -16.14
CA LEU A 54 12.38 1.63 -15.31
C LEU A 54 12.59 2.00 -13.84
N THR A 55 11.57 1.76 -13.03
CA THR A 55 11.65 1.83 -11.56
C THR A 55 11.64 0.41 -11.01
N ARG A 56 12.63 0.07 -10.20
CA ARG A 56 12.80 -1.28 -9.64
C ARG A 56 12.89 -1.23 -8.13
N ASP A 57 12.69 -2.40 -7.54
CA ASP A 57 12.89 -2.66 -6.11
C ASP A 57 11.96 -1.86 -5.20
N ILE A 58 10.78 -1.49 -5.71
CA ILE A 58 9.71 -0.85 -4.94
C ILE A 58 9.21 -1.84 -3.90
N ASP A 59 9.31 -1.48 -2.62
CA ASP A 59 8.77 -2.28 -1.53
C ASP A 59 7.24 -2.25 -1.55
N ILE A 60 6.64 -3.45 -1.56
CA ILE A 60 5.20 -3.63 -1.55
C ILE A 60 4.82 -4.48 -0.33
N SER A 61 3.80 -4.00 0.38
CA SER A 61 3.11 -4.75 1.43
C SER A 61 1.61 -4.70 1.19
N SER A 62 0.95 -5.84 1.34
CA SER A 62 -0.48 -5.99 1.08
C SER A 62 -1.07 -7.08 1.95
N LEU A 63 -2.39 -7.27 1.88
CA LEU A 63 -3.12 -8.34 2.57
C LEU A 63 -3.63 -9.37 1.57
N CYS A 64 -3.44 -10.64 1.88
CA CYS A 64 -4.10 -11.71 1.15
C CYS A 64 -5.59 -11.73 1.52
N GLU A 65 -6.47 -11.46 0.57
CA GLU A 65 -7.93 -11.45 0.76
C GLU A 65 -8.50 -12.77 1.29
N HIS A 66 -7.88 -13.91 0.96
CA HIS A 66 -8.34 -15.23 1.37
C HIS A 66 -8.08 -15.56 2.84
N HIS A 67 -6.97 -15.06 3.38
CA HIS A 67 -6.48 -15.47 4.70
C HIS A 67 -6.33 -14.29 5.66
N LEU A 68 -6.46 -13.06 5.16
CA LEU A 68 -6.30 -11.84 5.92
C LEU A 68 -4.90 -11.71 6.55
N LEU A 69 -3.89 -12.28 5.88
CA LEU A 69 -2.49 -12.27 6.30
C LEU A 69 -1.65 -11.36 5.38
N PRO A 70 -0.66 -10.65 5.93
CA PRO A 70 0.23 -9.84 5.12
C PRO A 70 1.07 -10.67 4.15
N PHE A 71 1.28 -10.14 2.95
CA PHE A 71 2.36 -10.58 2.07
C PHE A 71 3.23 -9.39 1.68
N PHE A 72 4.51 -9.68 1.40
CA PHE A 72 5.53 -8.69 1.12
C PHE A 72 6.28 -9.08 -0.14
N GLY A 73 6.72 -8.09 -0.91
CA GLY A 73 7.48 -8.35 -2.12
C GLY A 73 8.06 -7.08 -2.74
N LYS A 74 8.57 -7.25 -3.94
CA LYS A 74 9.10 -6.17 -4.76
C LYS A 74 8.28 -6.03 -6.03
N ALA A 75 7.98 -4.78 -6.40
CA ALA A 75 7.44 -4.45 -7.71
C ALA A 75 8.50 -3.78 -8.58
N HIS A 76 8.42 -4.04 -9.87
CA HIS A 76 9.24 -3.42 -10.91
C HIS A 76 8.30 -2.91 -12.00
N ILE A 77 8.45 -1.65 -12.38
CA ILE A 77 7.60 -0.98 -13.35
C ILE A 77 8.46 -0.47 -14.48
N ALA A 78 8.09 -0.84 -15.69
CA ALA A 78 8.70 -0.37 -16.92
C ALA A 78 7.62 0.22 -17.82
N TYR A 79 7.86 1.41 -18.36
CA TYR A 79 6.97 2.02 -19.36
C TYR A 79 7.76 2.83 -20.38
N ALA A 80 7.20 2.95 -21.58
CA ALA A 80 7.69 3.86 -22.60
C ALA A 80 6.89 5.17 -22.46
N PRO A 81 7.54 6.29 -22.09
CA PRO A 81 6.86 7.57 -21.94
C PRO A 81 6.44 8.13 -23.31
N ASN A 82 5.37 8.94 -23.30
CA ASN A 82 4.86 9.64 -24.49
C ASN A 82 4.82 11.15 -24.20
N GLY A 83 6.01 11.76 -24.13
CA GLY A 83 6.18 13.17 -23.77
C GLY A 83 6.01 13.47 -22.28
N LEU A 84 5.43 12.56 -21.48
CA LEU A 84 5.24 12.72 -20.04
C LEU A 84 5.89 11.57 -19.26
N CYS A 85 6.53 11.91 -18.16
CA CYS A 85 7.16 11.00 -17.21
C CYS A 85 6.60 11.22 -15.80
N HIS A 86 6.42 10.12 -15.06
CA HIS A 86 6.04 10.15 -13.65
C HIS A 86 7.26 10.02 -12.74
N GLY A 87 7.41 10.91 -11.76
CA GLY A 87 8.59 11.00 -10.91
C GLY A 87 8.69 9.96 -9.80
N GLU A 88 7.58 9.69 -9.10
CA GLU A 88 7.57 8.79 -7.94
C GLU A 88 6.46 7.75 -8.05
N LEU A 89 6.81 6.47 -8.13
CA LEU A 89 5.82 5.37 -8.27
C LEU A 89 5.57 4.61 -6.98
N GLU A 90 6.33 4.86 -5.91
CA GLU A 90 6.26 4.07 -4.68
C GLU A 90 4.92 4.21 -3.93
N GLU A 91 4.47 5.44 -3.64
CA GLU A 91 3.18 5.65 -2.95
C GLU A 91 1.97 5.29 -3.83
N PRO A 92 1.92 5.62 -5.14
CA PRO A 92 0.89 5.09 -6.03
C PRO A 92 0.78 3.57 -5.95
N MET A 93 1.91 2.86 -6.03
CA MET A 93 1.91 1.39 -5.96
C MET A 93 1.50 0.87 -4.59
N ASN A 94 1.97 1.49 -3.52
CA ASN A 94 1.57 1.12 -2.16
C ASN A 94 0.10 1.41 -1.88
N SER A 95 -0.50 2.40 -2.54
CA SER A 95 -1.94 2.65 -2.44
C SER A 95 -2.76 1.48 -3.00
N PHE A 96 -2.36 0.94 -4.16
CA PHE A 96 -2.99 -0.23 -4.77
C PHE A 96 -2.72 -1.52 -4.01
N ALA A 97 -1.60 -1.60 -3.28
CA ALA A 97 -1.30 -2.73 -2.44
C ALA A 97 -2.12 -2.76 -1.14
N LYS A 98 -2.74 -1.63 -0.74
CA LYS A 98 -3.51 -1.50 0.49
C LYS A 98 -5.01 -1.73 0.27
N LEU A 99 -5.32 -2.93 -0.22
CA LEU A 99 -6.66 -3.50 -0.44
C LEU A 99 -7.03 -4.46 0.70
#